data_AF-A0A329R6X6-F1
#
_entry.id   AF-A0A329R6X6-F1
#
_cell.length_a   1.000
_cell.length_b   1.000
_cell.length_c   1.000
_cell.angle_alpha   90.00
_cell.angle_beta   90.00
_cell.angle_gamma   90.00
#
_symmetry.space_group_name_H-M   'P 1'
#
loop_
_entity.id
_entity.type
_entity.pdbx_description
1 polymer ?
#
loop_
_entity_poly.entity_id
_entity_poly.type
_entity_poly.pdbx_seq_one_letter_code
_entity_poly.pdbx_strand_id
1 'polypeptide(L)'
;MFLAAVARPRWDPHRKTEFDGKIGLWPFTEDYVAQQSSKNRPAGTMLKRNIKAVNAEVYTHFLLEFVFAAIRSRWPRGDRGKIIYVQQDNATPHIQPNDPDGLREGSRDGWDIRLIFQPPNSPDLNCLDYFSAIQTLQYKTYVSTTE
;
A
#
# COMPACT_ATOMS: atom_id res chain seq x y z
N MET A 1 5.28 -8.53 5.54
CA MET A 1 4.56 -7.27 5.83
C MET A 1 4.00 -6.72 4.53
N PHE A 2 2.88 -6.00 4.55
CA PHE A 2 2.26 -5.43 3.36
C PHE A 2 2.03 -3.93 3.55
N LEU A 3 2.12 -3.18 2.45
CA LEU A 3 1.60 -1.82 2.35
C LEU A 3 0.22 -1.90 1.70
N ALA A 4 -0.81 -1.39 2.37
CA ALA A 4 -2.17 -1.35 1.84
C ALA A 4 -2.61 0.11 1.68
N ALA A 5 -3.28 0.40 0.57
CA ALA A 5 -3.92 1.69 0.36
C ALA A 5 -5.40 1.47 0.01
N VAL A 6 -6.26 2.14 0.77
CA VAL A 6 -7.70 2.15 0.57
C VAL A 6 -8.22 3.57 0.72
N ALA A 7 -9.37 3.83 0.12
CA ALA A 7 -10.10 5.07 0.22
C ALA A 7 -11.57 4.76 0.52
N ARG A 8 -12.34 5.79 0.88
CA ARG A 8 -13.78 5.62 1.05
C ARG A 8 -14.45 5.39 -0.32
N PRO A 9 -15.32 4.38 -0.44
CA PRO A 9 -16.14 4.19 -1.63
C PRO A 9 -16.96 5.44 -1.93
N ARG A 10 -17.14 5.75 -3.22
CA ARG A 10 -17.96 6.88 -3.67
C ARG A 10 -18.37 6.72 -5.13
N TRP A 11 -19.40 7.44 -5.54
CA TRP A 11 -19.81 7.48 -6.94
C TRP A 11 -18.73 8.13 -7.83
N ASP A 12 -18.38 7.50 -8.95
CA ASP A 12 -17.53 8.06 -10.01
C ASP A 12 -18.40 8.43 -11.23
N PRO A 13 -18.73 9.72 -11.43
CA PRO A 13 -19.55 10.18 -12.56
C PRO A 13 -18.95 9.86 -13.93
N HIS A 14 -17.62 9.79 -14.04
CA HIS A 14 -16.94 9.55 -15.30
C HIS A 14 -17.07 8.07 -15.71
N ARG A 15 -16.94 7.15 -14.75
CA ARG A 15 -17.09 5.71 -15.00
C ARG A 15 -18.55 5.24 -14.91
N LYS A 16 -19.47 6.11 -14.44
CA LYS A 16 -20.89 5.80 -14.18
C LYS A 16 -21.06 4.56 -13.29
N THR A 17 -20.18 4.43 -12.30
CA THR A 17 -20.14 3.30 -11.37
C THR A 17 -19.61 3.77 -10.02
N GLU A 18 -19.83 2.96 -8.99
CA GLU A 18 -19.19 3.17 -7.70
C GLU A 18 -17.69 2.86 -7.78
N PHE A 19 -16.87 3.78 -7.28
CA PHE A 19 -15.47 3.56 -6.97
C PHE A 19 -15.41 2.85 -5.61
N ASP A 20 -14.89 1.63 -5.59
CA ASP A 20 -14.91 0.73 -4.43
C ASP A 20 -13.86 1.06 -3.35
N GLY A 21 -13.04 2.10 -3.58
CA GLY A 21 -12.01 2.53 -2.64
C GLY A 21 -10.75 1.65 -2.62
N LYS A 22 -10.68 0.56 -3.38
CA LYS A 22 -9.54 -0.37 -3.32
C LYS A 22 -8.41 0.09 -4.25
N ILE A 23 -7.38 0.71 -3.67
CA ILE A 23 -6.22 1.18 -4.43
C ILE A 23 -5.23 0.04 -4.68
N GLY A 24 -4.78 -0.64 -3.61
CA GLY A 24 -3.86 -1.77 -3.77
C GLY A 24 -3.31 -2.34 -2.47
N LEU A 25 -2.62 -3.47 -2.63
CA LEU A 25 -1.94 -4.21 -1.57
C LEU A 25 -0.58 -4.69 -2.12
N TRP A 26 0.52 -4.26 -1.50
CA TRP A 26 1.87 -4.54 -1.96
C TRP A 26 2.67 -5.27 -0.89
N PRO A 27 3.13 -6.51 -1.14
CA PRO A 27 4.01 -7.21 -0.23
C PRO A 27 5.41 -6.57 -0.22
N PHE A 28 5.98 -6.36 0.95
CA PHE A 28 7.40 -6.03 1.10
C PHE A 28 8.24 -7.29 0.90
N THR A 29 8.46 -7.64 -0.37
CA THR A 29 9.24 -8.81 -0.78
C THR A 29 10.35 -8.43 -1.74
N GLU A 30 11.46 -9.15 -1.64
CA GLU A 30 12.56 -9.11 -2.60
C GLU A 30 12.67 -10.44 -3.35
N ASP A 31 13.06 -10.37 -4.61
CA ASP A 31 13.42 -11.53 -5.40
C ASP A 31 14.81 -12.03 -4.98
N TYR A 32 14.99 -13.35 -4.92
CA TYR A 32 16.26 -13.98 -4.61
C TYR A 32 16.39 -15.32 -5.33
N VAL A 33 17.64 -15.71 -5.58
CA VAL A 33 17.95 -17.01 -6.17
C VAL A 33 18.06 -18.06 -5.08
N ALA A 34 17.35 -19.17 -5.24
CA ALA A 34 17.48 -20.33 -4.37
C ALA A 34 18.93 -20.88 -4.38
N GLN A 35 19.63 -20.77 -3.26
CA GLN A 35 21.02 -21.24 -3.12
C GLN A 35 21.13 -22.76 -2.96
N GLN A 36 20.10 -23.39 -2.41
CA GLN A 36 20.06 -24.82 -2.14
C GLN A 36 18.80 -25.43 -2.73
N SER A 37 18.94 -26.65 -3.23
CA SER A 37 17.82 -27.46 -3.67
C SER A 37 17.10 -28.05 -2.45
N SER A 38 15.79 -27.91 -2.42
CA SER A 38 14.90 -28.70 -1.55
C SER A 38 13.83 -29.38 -2.41
N LYS A 39 13.05 -30.29 -1.80
CA LYS A 39 12.02 -31.09 -2.47
C LYS A 39 11.11 -30.26 -3.41
N ASN A 40 10.78 -29.03 -3.02
CA ASN A 40 9.86 -28.14 -3.76
C ASN A 40 10.55 -26.88 -4.30
N ARG A 41 11.88 -26.79 -4.21
CA ARG A 41 12.63 -25.58 -4.56
C ARG A 41 14.00 -25.97 -5.12
N PRO A 42 14.12 -26.21 -6.43
CA PRO A 42 15.41 -26.43 -7.07
C PRO A 42 16.34 -25.22 -6.88
N ALA A 43 17.64 -25.48 -6.69
CA ALA A 43 18.65 -24.42 -6.71
C ALA A 43 18.61 -23.67 -8.04
N GLY A 44 18.86 -22.36 -8.01
CA GLY A 44 18.77 -21.48 -9.18
C GLY A 44 17.37 -20.91 -9.45
N THR A 45 16.31 -21.40 -8.79
CA THR A 45 14.95 -20.86 -8.96
C THR A 45 14.85 -19.44 -8.40
N MET A 46 14.31 -18.50 -9.20
CA MET A 46 13.93 -17.16 -8.75
C MET A 46 12.69 -17.24 -7.86
N LEU A 47 12.82 -16.78 -6.62
CA LEU A 47 11.75 -16.83 -5.62
C LEU A 47 11.63 -15.49 -4.89
N LYS A 48 10.50 -15.30 -4.20
CA LYS A 48 10.25 -14.14 -3.35
C LYS A 48 10.43 -14.49 -1.89
N ARG A 49 11.06 -13.59 -1.13
CA ARG A 49 11.11 -13.65 0.33
C ARG A 49 10.76 -12.28 0.91
N ASN A 50 10.31 -12.26 2.16
CA ASN A 50 10.05 -11.02 2.87
C ASN A 50 11.35 -10.23 3.06
N ILE A 51 11.28 -8.92 2.88
CA ILE A 51 12.36 -8.00 3.26
C ILE A 51 12.49 -8.06 4.80
N LYS A 52 13.72 -8.22 5.31
CA LYS A 52 13.98 -8.42 6.74
C LYS A 52 13.57 -7.23 7.61
N ALA A 53 13.80 -6.01 7.12
CA ALA A 53 13.41 -4.78 7.79
C ALA A 53 12.97 -3.75 6.75
N VAL A 54 11.85 -3.09 6.98
CA VAL A 54 11.39 -1.99 6.13
C VAL A 54 11.93 -0.71 6.75
N ASN A 55 12.95 -0.15 6.13
CA ASN A 55 13.51 1.14 6.48
C ASN A 55 12.78 2.26 5.71
N ALA A 56 13.18 3.51 5.96
CA ALA A 56 12.56 4.66 5.30
C ALA A 56 12.69 4.59 3.78
N GLU A 57 13.85 4.20 3.25
CA GLU A 57 14.09 4.10 1.80
C GLU A 57 13.15 3.10 1.10
N VAL A 58 13.01 1.89 1.65
CA VAL A 58 12.10 0.87 1.12
C VAL A 58 10.66 1.37 1.20
N TYR A 59 10.27 2.00 2.30
CA TYR A 59 8.93 2.56 2.46
C TYR A 59 8.66 3.67 1.43
N THR A 60 9.57 4.63 1.28
CA THR A 60 9.49 5.73 0.31
C THR A 60 9.34 5.20 -1.10
N HIS A 61 10.20 4.29 -1.52
CA HIS A 61 10.12 3.68 -2.85
C HIS A 61 8.75 3.05 -3.07
N PHE A 62 8.25 2.28 -2.10
CA PHE A 62 6.95 1.63 -2.25
C PHE A 62 5.78 2.62 -2.34
N LEU A 63 5.83 3.68 -1.52
CA LEU A 63 4.83 4.72 -1.50
C LEU A 63 4.78 5.51 -2.82
N LEU A 64 5.94 5.96 -3.31
CA LEU A 64 6.01 6.82 -4.49
C LEU A 64 5.81 6.04 -5.80
N GLU A 65 6.40 4.86 -5.93
CA GLU A 65 6.33 4.10 -7.18
C GLU A 65 5.08 3.25 -7.31
N PHE A 66 4.58 2.67 -6.21
CA PHE A 66 3.40 1.82 -6.27
C PHE A 66 2.13 2.55 -5.84
N VAL A 67 2.10 3.13 -4.63
CA VAL A 67 0.85 3.72 -4.10
C VAL A 67 0.43 4.92 -4.93
N PHE A 68 1.32 5.89 -5.15
CA PHE A 68 0.97 7.09 -5.91
C PHE A 68 0.63 6.75 -7.36
N ALA A 69 1.36 5.83 -7.99
CA ALA A 69 1.01 5.36 -9.35
C ALA A 69 -0.37 4.71 -9.40
N ALA A 70 -0.71 3.88 -8.41
CA ALA A 70 -2.01 3.25 -8.32
C ALA A 70 -3.14 4.25 -8.07
N ILE A 71 -2.91 5.28 -7.24
CA ILE A 71 -3.85 6.40 -7.08
C ILE A 71 -4.07 7.05 -8.44
N ARG A 72 -3.03 7.48 -9.15
CA ARG A 72 -3.16 8.13 -10.47
C ARG A 72 -3.93 7.27 -11.49
N SER A 73 -3.77 5.95 -11.43
CA SER A 73 -4.44 4.99 -12.31
C SER A 73 -5.92 4.78 -11.95
N ARG A 74 -6.22 4.58 -10.66
CA ARG A 74 -7.52 4.10 -10.20
C ARG A 74 -8.46 5.20 -9.73
N TRP A 75 -7.93 6.30 -9.22
CA TRP A 75 -8.72 7.37 -8.61
C TRP A 75 -9.71 7.98 -9.60
N PRO A 76 -10.92 8.37 -9.15
CA PRO A 76 -11.91 9.03 -10.00
C PRO A 76 -11.33 10.25 -10.71
N ARG A 77 -11.43 10.27 -12.04
CA ARG A 77 -10.85 11.35 -12.88
C ARG A 77 -11.48 12.71 -12.63
N GLY A 78 -12.75 12.73 -12.21
CA GLY A 78 -13.46 13.96 -11.86
C GLY A 78 -12.86 14.72 -10.66
N ASP A 79 -11.96 14.09 -9.91
CA ASP A 79 -11.25 14.72 -8.79
C ASP A 79 -9.84 15.22 -9.18
N ARG A 80 -9.49 15.22 -10.47
CA ARG A 80 -8.25 15.88 -10.92
C ARG A 80 -8.28 17.36 -10.53
N GLY A 81 -7.12 17.88 -10.09
CA GLY A 81 -6.99 19.23 -9.54
C GLY A 81 -7.50 19.41 -8.10
N LYS A 82 -8.13 18.38 -7.49
CA LYS A 82 -8.41 18.38 -6.05
C LYS A 82 -7.27 17.70 -5.30
N ILE A 83 -7.08 18.12 -4.05
CA ILE A 83 -6.08 17.52 -3.17
C ILE A 83 -6.55 16.14 -2.71
N ILE A 84 -5.69 15.14 -2.86
CA ILE A 84 -5.84 13.78 -2.35
C ILE A 84 -4.90 13.62 -1.16
N TYR A 85 -5.46 13.47 0.03
CA TYR A 85 -4.67 13.20 1.23
C TYR A 85 -4.44 11.70 1.40
N VAL A 86 -3.18 11.29 1.40
CA VAL A 86 -2.72 9.95 1.78
C VAL A 86 -2.31 10.01 3.24
N GLN A 87 -3.10 9.37 4.09
CA GLN A 87 -2.83 9.28 5.51
C GLN A 87 -1.91 8.10 5.82
N GLN A 88 -0.87 8.35 6.60
CA GLN A 88 0.05 7.35 7.14
C GLN A 88 0.16 7.52 8.66
N ASP A 89 0.51 6.46 9.40
CA ASP A 89 0.75 6.57 10.85
C ASP A 89 2.09 7.28 11.15
N ASN A 90 2.46 7.42 12.43
CA ASN A 90 3.70 8.09 12.85
C ASN A 90 4.90 7.13 13.01
N ALA A 91 4.93 6.00 12.31
CA ALA A 91 6.05 5.07 12.39
C ALA A 91 7.35 5.69 11.85
N THR A 92 8.48 5.30 12.47
CA THR A 92 9.82 5.81 12.16
C THR A 92 10.22 5.80 10.67
N PRO A 93 9.86 4.80 9.83
CA PRO A 93 10.25 4.82 8.42
C PRO A 93 9.40 5.74 7.54
N HIS A 94 8.38 6.42 8.05
CA HIS A 94 7.49 7.23 7.22
C HIS A 94 8.10 8.56 6.81
N ILE A 95 7.84 8.95 5.56
CA ILE A 95 8.34 10.21 5.01
C ILE A 95 7.55 11.40 5.55
N GLN A 96 8.21 12.55 5.65
CA GLN A 96 7.55 13.76 6.11
C GLN A 96 6.54 14.26 5.06
N PRO A 97 5.40 14.86 5.46
CA PRO A 97 4.45 15.49 4.55
C PRO A 97 5.03 16.50 3.56
N ASN A 98 6.13 17.16 3.95
CA ASN A 98 6.86 18.14 3.16
C ASN A 98 8.08 17.56 2.45
N ASP A 99 8.21 16.23 2.38
CA ASP A 99 9.30 15.56 1.66
C ASP A 99 9.31 16.00 0.18
N PRO A 100 10.44 16.50 -0.36
CA PRO A 100 10.51 17.02 -1.72
C PRO A 100 10.16 15.98 -2.79
N ASP A 101 10.56 14.72 -2.62
CA ASP A 101 10.26 13.67 -3.57
C ASP A 101 8.78 13.31 -3.51
N GLY A 102 8.20 13.23 -2.30
CA GLY A 102 6.77 13.09 -2.08
C GLY A 102 5.94 14.17 -2.77
N LEU A 103 6.31 15.44 -2.60
CA LEU A 103 5.61 16.57 -3.25
C LEU A 103 5.76 16.54 -4.78
N ARG A 104 6.96 16.23 -5.28
CA ARG A 104 7.23 16.13 -6.72
C ARG A 104 6.41 15.01 -7.36
N GLU A 105 6.47 13.81 -6.80
CA GLU A 105 5.75 12.65 -7.32
C GLU A 105 4.24 12.78 -7.16
N GLY A 106 3.78 13.43 -6.09
CA GLY A 106 2.37 13.69 -5.83
C GLY A 106 1.74 14.70 -6.80
N SER A 107 2.56 15.58 -7.38
CA SER A 107 2.13 16.63 -8.32
C SER A 107 2.16 16.21 -9.79
N ARG A 108 2.56 14.96 -10.10
CA ARG A 108 2.68 14.47 -11.49
C ARG A 108 1.31 14.33 -12.16
N ASP A 109 1.29 14.53 -13.48
CA ASP A 109 0.15 14.26 -14.37
C ASP A 109 -1.15 15.03 -14.01
N GLY A 110 -1.02 16.20 -13.36
CA GLY A 110 -2.15 17.04 -12.95
C GLY A 110 -2.90 16.53 -11.72
N TRP A 111 -2.28 15.64 -10.95
CA TRP A 111 -2.75 15.23 -9.62
C TRP A 111 -2.13 16.11 -8.53
N ASP A 112 -2.78 16.19 -7.38
CA ASP A 112 -2.26 16.83 -6.17
C ASP A 112 -2.40 15.82 -5.02
N ILE A 113 -1.43 14.92 -4.89
CA ILE A 113 -1.38 13.90 -3.83
C ILE A 113 -0.46 14.40 -2.72
N ARG A 114 -0.99 14.52 -1.50
CA ARG A 114 -0.25 15.00 -0.33
C ARG A 114 -0.30 14.01 0.81
N LEU A 115 0.78 13.93 1.56
CA LEU A 115 0.87 13.06 2.72
C LEU A 115 0.43 13.81 3.97
N ILE A 116 -0.23 13.10 4.87
CA ILE A 116 -0.58 13.58 6.20
C ILE A 116 -0.30 12.49 7.22
N PHE A 117 0.11 12.90 8.42
CA PHE A 117 0.21 12.01 9.54
C PHE A 117 -1.14 11.81 10.23
N GLN A 118 -1.35 10.61 10.75
CA GLN A 118 -2.45 10.35 11.66
C GLN A 118 -2.29 11.17 12.95
N PRO A 119 -3.38 11.74 13.49
CA PRO A 119 -3.36 12.35 14.80
C PRO A 119 -2.87 11.34 15.86
N PRO A 120 -2.00 11.73 16.81
CA PRO A 120 -1.50 10.83 17.84
C PRO A 120 -2.65 10.12 18.59
N ASN A 121 -2.49 8.83 18.88
CA ASN A 121 -3.44 8.01 19.65
C ASN A 121 -4.90 8.02 19.16
N SER A 122 -5.13 8.18 17.85
CA SER A 122 -6.48 8.22 17.28
C SER A 122 -6.76 7.02 16.35
N PRO A 123 -6.75 5.76 16.85
CA PRO A 123 -6.99 4.57 16.02
C PRO A 123 -8.35 4.63 15.31
N ASP A 124 -9.35 5.28 15.92
CA ASP A 124 -10.72 5.44 15.39
C ASP A 124 -10.78 6.32 14.12
N LEU A 125 -9.74 7.11 13.84
CA LEU A 125 -9.64 7.94 12.64
C LEU A 125 -8.98 7.22 11.46
N ASN A 126 -8.56 5.96 11.65
CA ASN A 126 -8.01 5.17 10.57
C ASN A 126 -9.14 4.52 9.77
N CYS A 127 -9.30 4.91 8.50
CA CYS A 127 -10.24 4.23 7.60
C CYS A 127 -9.80 2.79 7.23
N LEU A 128 -8.59 2.38 7.62
CA LEU A 128 -8.05 1.02 7.43
C LEU A 128 -8.59 0.04 8.48
N ASP A 129 -9.90 -0.21 8.50
CA ASP A 129 -10.46 -1.40 9.18
C ASP A 129 -10.26 -2.69 8.34
N TYR A 130 -9.48 -2.57 7.25
CA TYR A 130 -9.16 -3.64 6.30
C TYR A 130 -8.38 -4.79 6.95
N PHE A 131 -7.43 -4.48 7.84
CA PHE A 131 -6.65 -5.51 8.52
C PHE A 131 -7.48 -6.26 9.56
N SER A 132 -8.40 -5.59 10.24
CA SER A 132 -9.39 -6.22 11.13
C SER A 132 -10.26 -7.23 10.37
N ALA A 133 -10.68 -6.89 9.15
CA ALA A 133 -11.44 -7.79 8.28
C ALA A 133 -10.61 -9.01 7.84
N ILE A 134 -9.34 -8.81 7.42
CA ILE A 134 -8.43 -9.92 7.09
C ILE A 134 -8.20 -10.83 8.29
N GLN A 135 -7.95 -10.26 9.46
CA GLN A 135 -7.70 -11.03 10.67
C GLN A 135 -8.94 -11.84 11.09
N THR A 136 -10.13 -11.24 10.98
CA THR A 136 -11.40 -11.95 11.19
C THR A 136 -11.57 -13.13 10.21
N LEU A 137 -11.20 -12.95 8.95
CA LEU A 137 -11.21 -14.03 7.97
C LEU A 137 -10.19 -15.13 8.32
N GLN A 138 -8.98 -14.76 8.74
CA GLN A 138 -7.98 -15.73 9.19
C GLN A 138 -8.50 -16.58 10.37
N TYR A 139 -9.17 -15.97 11.35
CA TYR A 139 -9.76 -16.72 12.47
C TYR A 139 -10.89 -17.68 12.06
N LYS A 140 -11.57 -17.40 10.95
CA LYS A 140 -12.62 -18.27 10.40
C LYS A 140 -12.07 -19.40 9.52
N THR A 141 -10.79 -19.34 9.14
CA THR A 141 -10.19 -20.29 8.20
C THR A 141 -9.34 -21.29 8.98
N TYR A 142 -9.72 -22.56 9.00
CA TYR A 142 -8.88 -23.63 9.55
C TYR A 142 -7.66 -23.82 8.64
N VAL A 143 -6.48 -23.44 9.11
CA VAL A 143 -5.21 -23.70 8.43
C VAL A 143 -4.63 -24.98 9.01
N SER A 144 -4.73 -26.09 8.27
CA SER A 144 -4.00 -27.32 8.59
C SER A 144 -2.83 -27.48 7.62
N THR A 145 -1.62 -27.65 8.16
CA THR A 145 -0.47 -28.10 7.38
C THR A 145 -0.74 -29.54 6.98
N THR A 146 -0.82 -29.82 5.67
CA THR A 146 -0.72 -31.20 5.18
C THR A 146 0.76 -31.53 5.16
N GLU A 147 1.16 -32.47 6.02
CA GLU A 147 2.53 -33.02 6.12
C GLU A 147 2.96 -33.80 4.86
#